data_AF-W0JN89-F1
#
_entry.id   AF-W0JN89-F1
#
_cell.length_a   1.000
_cell.length_b   1.000
_cell.length_c   1.000
_cell.angle_alpha   90.00
_cell.angle_beta   90.00
_cell.angle_gamma   90.00
#
_symmetry.space_group_name_H-M   'P 1'
#
loop_
_entity.id
_entity.type
_entity.pdbx_description
1 polymer ?
#
loop_
_entity_poly.entity_id
_entity_poly.type
_entity_poly.pdbx_seq_one_letter_code
_entity_poly.pdbx_strand_id
1 'polypeptide(L)'
;MIDQLLGRASLKDRIDELEDEAERLRQRYEAESERKAAAVTAKQEAEERQNRLEDRIAQLEGELERVDGARSDDGVEFRRKERLRGARLEEVLDRLTSVRTGPEGACTVFLDPQREADGREDAERYRQVEDVLGERTSLVRTGDPCLVCFDDAGLVSVRLEPPVRPERDLEATWSDRFELEREWFLPTGTYTLALVRADLFAIGVYEDGERVDYKGFESDVKGSHSKGGFSQARFERIRDDQIDDHLERCHRALAEFDTDRLYLVGQRGVLETLAEEGEFEPKESAAVDATGDPKPALEDAHRSFWTTELGVF
;
A
#
# COMPACT_ATOMS: atom_id res chain seq x y z
N MET A 1 62.07 -22.81 -56.75
CA MET A 1 61.59 -23.87 -57.68
C MET A 1 61.69 -25.29 -57.13
N ILE A 2 62.57 -25.61 -56.16
CA ILE A 2 62.63 -26.96 -55.53
C ILE A 2 61.54 -27.16 -54.44
N ASP A 3 61.10 -26.09 -53.75
CA ASP A 3 60.07 -26.18 -52.69
C ASP A 3 58.64 -26.44 -53.20
N GLN A 4 58.34 -26.13 -54.47
CA GLN A 4 57.04 -26.45 -55.10
C GLN A 4 56.95 -27.91 -55.58
N LEU A 5 58.09 -28.57 -55.83
CA LEU A 5 58.14 -29.96 -56.32
C LEU A 5 58.13 -31.02 -55.20
N LEU A 6 58.29 -30.61 -53.93
CA LEU A 6 58.37 -31.51 -52.76
C LEU A 6 57.22 -31.33 -51.75
N GLY A 7 56.13 -30.64 -52.11
CA GLY A 7 54.96 -30.44 -51.23
C GLY A 7 55.23 -29.59 -49.98
N ARG A 8 56.40 -28.96 -49.88
CA ARG A 8 56.84 -28.18 -48.73
C ARG A 8 56.18 -26.80 -48.69
N ALA A 9 55.88 -26.22 -49.85
CA ALA A 9 55.13 -24.98 -49.98
C ALA A 9 53.68 -25.14 -49.45
N SER A 10 52.96 -26.19 -49.89
CA SER A 10 51.60 -26.46 -49.42
C SER A 10 51.52 -26.80 -47.92
N LEU A 11 52.58 -27.40 -47.37
CA LEU A 11 52.68 -27.64 -45.93
C LEU A 11 52.96 -26.36 -45.14
N LYS A 12 53.74 -25.42 -45.68
CA LYS A 12 53.94 -24.10 -45.07
C LYS A 12 52.65 -23.29 -45.06
N ASP A 13 51.96 -23.22 -46.20
CA ASP A 13 50.67 -22.52 -46.30
C ASP A 13 49.64 -23.11 -45.30
N ARG A 14 49.65 -24.43 -45.11
CA ARG A 14 48.79 -25.10 -44.13
C ARG A 14 49.21 -24.85 -42.68
N ILE A 15 50.51 -24.72 -42.42
CA ILE A 15 51.03 -24.35 -41.09
C ILE A 15 50.61 -22.92 -40.77
N ASP A 16 50.80 -21.98 -41.70
CA ASP A 16 50.42 -20.58 -41.51
C ASP A 16 48.90 -20.43 -41.30
N GLU A 17 48.09 -21.17 -42.06
CA GLU A 17 46.62 -21.20 -41.89
C GLU A 17 46.20 -21.77 -40.52
N LEU A 18 46.87 -22.84 -40.05
CA LEU A 18 46.61 -23.44 -38.74
C LEU A 18 47.11 -22.56 -37.58
N GLU A 19 48.19 -21.82 -37.77
CA GLU A 19 48.70 -20.85 -36.79
C GLU A 19 47.74 -19.66 -36.64
N ASP A 20 47.24 -19.12 -37.76
CA ASP A 20 46.20 -18.09 -37.76
C ASP A 20 44.89 -18.58 -37.11
N GLU A 21 44.47 -19.82 -37.39
CA GLU A 21 43.29 -20.41 -36.77
C GLU A 21 43.48 -20.63 -35.26
N ALA A 22 44.66 -21.09 -34.84
CA ALA A 22 45.01 -21.26 -33.44
C ALA A 22 45.00 -19.92 -32.69
N GLU A 23 45.53 -18.86 -33.30
CA GLU A 23 45.53 -17.51 -32.74
C GLU A 23 44.09 -16.98 -32.57
N ARG A 24 43.24 -17.15 -33.58
CA ARG A 24 41.80 -16.77 -33.51
C ARG A 24 41.02 -17.58 -32.47
N LEU A 25 41.37 -18.85 -32.26
CA LEU A 25 40.74 -19.69 -31.24
C LEU A 25 41.18 -19.28 -29.83
N ARG A 26 42.46 -18.94 -29.63
CA ARG A 26 42.99 -18.42 -28.36
C ARG A 26 42.32 -17.11 -27.98
N GLN A 27 42.26 -16.14 -28.89
CA GLN A 27 41.61 -14.85 -28.63
C GLN A 27 40.13 -15.02 -28.26
N ARG A 28 39.41 -15.93 -28.93
CA ARG A 28 38.02 -16.25 -28.57
C ARG A 28 37.91 -16.90 -27.19
N TYR A 29 38.82 -17.80 -26.86
CA TYR A 29 38.84 -18.46 -25.56
C TYR A 29 39.13 -17.46 -24.43
N GLU A 30 40.10 -16.56 -24.63
CA GLU A 30 40.44 -15.50 -23.67
C GLU A 30 39.26 -14.56 -23.45
N ALA A 31 38.61 -14.08 -24.52
CA ALA A 31 37.43 -13.22 -24.40
C ALA A 31 36.26 -13.91 -23.68
N GLU A 32 36.04 -15.21 -23.93
CA GLU A 32 35.02 -16.00 -23.21
C GLU A 32 35.41 -16.26 -21.75
N SER A 33 36.69 -16.47 -21.48
CA SER A 33 37.21 -16.64 -20.12
C SER A 33 37.04 -15.36 -19.31
N GLU A 34 37.36 -14.20 -19.89
CA GLU A 34 37.15 -12.88 -19.28
C GLU A 34 35.67 -12.60 -19.01
N ARG A 35 34.78 -12.90 -19.97
CA ARG A 35 33.32 -12.77 -19.78
C ARG A 35 32.82 -13.64 -18.62
N LYS A 36 33.30 -14.88 -18.53
CA LYS A 36 32.96 -15.79 -17.42
C LYS A 36 33.46 -15.26 -16.09
N ALA A 37 34.69 -14.77 -16.03
CA ALA A 37 35.25 -14.18 -14.81
C ALA A 37 34.42 -12.96 -14.36
N ALA A 38 34.11 -12.03 -15.27
CA ALA A 38 33.29 -10.86 -14.98
C ALA A 38 31.88 -11.23 -14.49
N ALA A 39 31.24 -12.24 -15.10
CA ALA A 39 29.93 -12.72 -14.67
C ALA A 39 29.96 -13.35 -13.27
N VAL A 40 31.03 -14.07 -12.92
CA VAL A 40 31.22 -14.62 -11.56
C VAL A 40 31.41 -13.50 -10.54
N THR A 41 32.24 -12.50 -10.84
CA THR A 41 32.45 -11.34 -9.97
C THR A 41 31.14 -10.57 -9.75
N ALA A 42 30.39 -10.27 -10.82
CA ALA A 42 29.11 -9.58 -10.70
C ALA A 42 28.08 -10.39 -9.88
N LYS A 43 28.10 -11.73 -9.98
CA LYS A 43 27.27 -12.60 -9.16
C LYS A 43 27.68 -12.50 -7.67
N GLN A 44 28.96 -12.54 -7.37
CA GLN A 44 29.46 -12.43 -5.99
C GLN A 44 29.12 -11.08 -5.37
N GLU A 45 29.25 -9.98 -6.11
CA GLU A 45 28.86 -8.64 -5.63
C GLU A 45 27.35 -8.54 -5.35
N ALA A 46 26.52 -9.19 -6.17
CA ALA A 46 25.08 -9.25 -5.94
C ALA A 46 24.72 -10.07 -4.70
N GLU A 47 25.37 -11.22 -4.50
CA GLU A 47 25.21 -12.05 -3.30
C GLU A 47 25.66 -11.30 -2.04
N GLU A 48 26.79 -10.58 -2.09
CA GLU A 48 27.21 -9.73 -0.98
C GLU A 48 26.21 -8.63 -0.64
N ARG A 49 25.63 -7.99 -1.66
CA ARG A 49 24.60 -6.97 -1.45
C ARG A 49 23.34 -7.56 -0.84
N GLN A 50 22.91 -8.74 -1.30
CA GLN A 50 21.77 -9.45 -0.73
C GLN A 50 22.01 -9.73 0.75
N ASN A 51 23.16 -10.32 1.11
CA ASN A 51 23.50 -10.62 2.50
C ASN A 51 23.49 -9.35 3.36
N ARG A 52 24.06 -8.23 2.88
CA ARG A 52 24.02 -6.94 3.60
C ARG A 52 22.61 -6.39 3.79
N LEU A 53 21.71 -6.63 2.84
CA LEU A 53 20.31 -6.21 2.95
C LEU A 53 19.55 -7.11 3.92
N GLU A 54 19.77 -8.42 3.88
CA GLU A 54 19.21 -9.39 4.83
C GLU A 54 19.67 -9.09 6.27
N ASP A 55 20.96 -8.81 6.46
CA ASP A 55 21.50 -8.39 7.76
C ASP A 55 20.84 -7.11 8.26
N ARG A 56 20.58 -6.15 7.36
CA ARG A 56 19.92 -4.89 7.71
C ARG A 56 18.44 -5.09 8.02
N ILE A 57 17.75 -5.98 7.30
CA ILE A 57 16.37 -6.36 7.61
C ILE A 57 16.33 -6.99 9.00
N ALA A 58 17.18 -7.97 9.29
CA ALA A 58 17.25 -8.61 10.60
C ALA A 58 17.58 -7.60 11.73
N GLN A 59 18.46 -6.63 11.47
CA GLN A 59 18.71 -5.53 12.40
C GLN A 59 17.46 -4.67 12.64
N LEU A 60 16.76 -4.26 11.57
CA LEU A 60 15.56 -3.45 11.65
C LEU A 60 14.41 -4.18 12.33
N GLU A 61 14.23 -5.48 12.04
CA GLU A 61 13.27 -6.34 12.73
C GLU A 61 13.60 -6.44 14.22
N GLY A 62 14.88 -6.59 14.59
CA GLY A 62 15.31 -6.58 15.99
C GLY A 62 15.23 -5.20 16.66
N GLU A 63 15.31 -4.10 15.91
CA GLU A 63 15.00 -2.75 16.40
C GLU A 63 13.50 -2.57 16.61
N LEU A 64 12.67 -3.04 15.68
CA LEU A 64 11.23 -3.02 15.77
C LEU A 64 10.73 -3.87 16.94
N GLU A 65 11.23 -5.09 17.11
CA GLU A 65 10.89 -5.97 18.24
C GLU A 65 11.34 -5.36 19.58
N ARG A 66 12.44 -4.61 19.62
CA ARG A 66 12.84 -3.85 20.81
C ARG A 66 11.96 -2.63 21.06
N VAL A 67 11.53 -1.92 20.01
CA VAL A 67 10.59 -0.80 20.15
C VAL A 67 9.21 -1.30 20.59
N ASP A 68 8.74 -2.41 20.03
CA ASP A 68 7.48 -3.05 20.43
C ASP A 68 7.62 -3.66 21.83
N GLY A 69 8.69 -4.37 22.15
CA GLY A 69 8.96 -4.91 23.49
C GLY A 69 9.14 -3.83 24.56
N ALA A 70 9.78 -2.70 24.24
CA ALA A 70 9.88 -1.56 25.14
C ALA A 70 8.55 -0.77 25.26
N ARG A 71 7.67 -0.85 24.25
CA ARG A 71 6.28 -0.40 24.36
C ARG A 71 5.42 -1.39 25.16
N SER A 72 5.76 -2.68 25.19
CA SER A 72 4.96 -3.69 25.88
C SER A 72 5.28 -3.86 27.38
N ASP A 73 6.49 -3.49 27.83
CA ASP A 73 6.88 -3.67 29.25
C ASP A 73 6.36 -2.55 30.18
N ASP A 74 5.84 -1.44 29.62
CA ASP A 74 5.22 -0.31 30.36
C ASP A 74 4.08 0.42 29.58
N GLY A 75 3.65 -0.07 28.41
CA GLY A 75 2.71 0.65 27.54
C GLY A 75 1.27 0.15 27.58
N VAL A 76 0.38 1.09 27.33
CA VAL A 76 -1.06 0.87 27.31
C VAL A 76 -1.46 0.16 26.02
N GLU A 77 -2.15 -0.98 26.11
CA GLU A 77 -2.65 -1.74 24.96
C GLU A 77 -4.19 -1.79 24.94
N PHE A 78 -4.76 -2.00 23.76
CA PHE A 78 -6.19 -2.31 23.65
C PHE A 78 -6.47 -3.67 24.29
N ARG A 79 -7.48 -3.72 25.18
CA ARG A 79 -8.01 -4.97 25.74
C ARG A 79 -8.44 -5.96 24.67
N ARG A 80 -8.95 -5.47 23.53
CA ARG A 80 -9.33 -6.29 22.38
C ARG A 80 -9.17 -5.51 21.09
N LYS A 81 -8.68 -6.17 20.04
CA LYS A 81 -8.72 -5.70 18.65
C LYS A 81 -9.52 -6.68 17.79
N GLU A 82 -10.37 -6.19 16.90
CA GLU A 82 -11.15 -7.02 15.97
C GLU A 82 -11.36 -6.29 14.64
N ARG A 83 -11.22 -6.99 13.50
CA ARG A 83 -11.59 -6.47 12.19
C ARG A 83 -13.01 -6.88 11.87
N LEU A 84 -13.90 -5.91 11.71
CA LEU A 84 -15.34 -6.08 11.57
C LEU A 84 -15.79 -5.79 10.14
N ARG A 85 -16.78 -6.55 9.66
CA ARG A 85 -17.43 -6.34 8.34
C ARG A 85 -18.80 -7.02 8.27
N GLY A 86 -19.62 -6.58 7.31
CA GLY A 86 -20.95 -7.13 7.03
C GLY A 86 -21.81 -7.27 8.30
N ALA A 87 -22.54 -8.38 8.42
CA ALA A 87 -23.44 -8.63 9.55
C ALA A 87 -22.79 -8.48 10.94
N ARG A 88 -21.49 -8.79 11.07
CA ARG A 88 -20.79 -8.64 12.36
C ARG A 88 -20.52 -7.18 12.71
N LEU A 89 -20.22 -6.35 11.71
CA LEU A 89 -20.08 -4.90 11.90
C LEU A 89 -21.44 -4.27 12.22
N GLU A 90 -22.48 -4.62 11.46
CA GLU A 90 -23.86 -4.18 11.70
C GLU A 90 -24.30 -4.47 13.14
N GLU A 91 -24.08 -5.70 13.63
CA GLU A 91 -24.40 -6.09 15.01
C GLU A 91 -23.67 -5.22 16.05
N VAL A 92 -22.40 -4.87 15.82
CA VAL A 92 -21.62 -4.02 16.73
C VAL A 92 -22.14 -2.59 16.71
N LEU A 93 -22.44 -2.04 15.53
CA LEU A 93 -23.01 -0.70 15.39
C LEU A 93 -24.40 -0.61 16.05
N ASP A 94 -25.24 -1.62 15.86
CA ASP A 94 -26.55 -1.71 16.51
C ASP A 94 -26.42 -1.78 18.04
N ARG A 95 -25.43 -2.52 18.55
CA ARG A 95 -25.15 -2.56 19.99
C ARG A 95 -24.70 -1.22 20.53
N LEU A 96 -23.74 -0.56 19.88
CA LEU A 96 -23.28 0.76 20.31
C LEU A 96 -24.43 1.77 20.29
N THR A 97 -25.18 1.85 19.19
CA THR A 97 -26.32 2.76 19.07
C THR A 97 -27.52 2.37 19.95
N SER A 98 -27.52 1.18 20.57
CA SER A 98 -28.55 0.78 21.56
C SER A 98 -28.29 1.30 22.98
N VAL A 99 -27.07 1.75 23.27
CA VAL A 99 -26.72 2.30 24.60
C VAL A 99 -27.50 3.58 24.82
N ARG A 100 -28.12 3.70 26.00
CA ARG A 100 -28.87 4.87 26.43
C ARG A 100 -28.38 5.32 27.79
N THR A 101 -28.08 6.61 27.91
CA THR A 101 -27.56 7.26 29.11
C THR A 101 -28.48 8.41 29.52
N GLY A 102 -28.12 9.13 30.60
CA GLY A 102 -28.64 10.48 30.81
C GLY A 102 -28.11 11.44 29.74
N PRO A 103 -28.63 12.69 29.70
CA PRO A 103 -28.04 13.74 28.87
C PRO A 103 -26.54 13.87 29.16
N GLU A 104 -25.74 14.04 28.11
CA GLU A 104 -24.27 14.13 28.20
C GLU A 104 -23.59 12.90 28.83
N GLY A 105 -24.23 11.73 28.75
CA GLY A 105 -23.66 10.48 29.28
C GLY A 105 -22.88 9.66 28.25
N ALA A 106 -23.09 9.91 26.94
CA ALA A 106 -22.36 9.23 25.88
C ALA A 106 -21.66 10.26 24.98
N CYS A 107 -20.36 10.07 24.77
CA CYS A 107 -19.56 10.90 23.88
C CYS A 107 -19.18 10.12 22.62
N THR A 108 -19.35 10.76 21.47
CA THR A 108 -18.80 10.32 20.19
C THR A 108 -17.89 11.41 19.64
N VAL A 109 -16.63 11.07 19.36
CA VAL A 109 -15.64 12.03 18.87
C VAL A 109 -14.80 11.43 17.75
N PHE A 110 -14.60 12.19 16.68
CA PHE A 110 -13.68 11.84 15.61
C PHE A 110 -12.32 12.50 15.84
N LEU A 111 -11.26 11.72 15.69
CA LEU A 111 -9.87 12.13 15.93
C LEU A 111 -9.02 11.81 14.69
N ASP A 112 -8.19 12.76 14.28
CA ASP A 112 -7.22 12.61 13.20
C ASP A 112 -5.80 12.90 13.73
N PRO A 113 -5.02 11.86 14.10
CA PRO A 113 -3.69 12.02 14.68
C PRO A 113 -2.71 12.83 13.82
N GLN A 114 -2.90 12.80 12.49
CA GLN A 114 -2.03 13.53 11.56
C GLN A 114 -2.24 15.04 11.68
N ARG A 115 -3.47 15.48 11.95
CA ARG A 115 -3.81 16.90 12.12
C ARG A 115 -3.37 17.47 13.46
N GLU A 116 -3.43 16.66 14.51
CA GLU A 116 -2.89 17.02 15.82
C GLU A 116 -1.40 17.38 15.70
N ALA A 117 -0.62 16.56 14.97
CA ALA A 117 0.80 16.79 14.74
C ALA A 117 1.09 18.10 13.97
N ASP A 118 0.20 18.48 13.06
CA ASP A 118 0.29 19.74 12.28
C ASP A 118 -0.17 20.99 13.06
N GLY A 119 -0.59 20.84 14.32
CA GLY A 119 -1.04 21.92 15.19
C GLY A 119 -2.42 22.49 14.83
N ARG A 120 -3.23 21.74 14.07
CA ARG A 120 -4.56 22.16 13.60
C ARG A 120 -5.66 21.54 14.47
N GLU A 121 -6.23 22.36 15.35
CA GLU A 121 -7.61 22.34 15.85
C GLU A 121 -8.22 21.07 16.52
N ASP A 122 -7.46 20.05 16.94
CA ASP A 122 -8.03 18.90 17.67
C ASP A 122 -7.76 18.87 19.20
N ALA A 123 -7.04 19.85 19.76
CA ALA A 123 -6.59 19.81 21.16
C ALA A 123 -7.72 19.70 22.21
N GLU A 124 -8.90 20.26 21.93
CA GLU A 124 -10.06 20.12 22.82
C GLU A 124 -10.62 18.69 22.82
N ARG A 125 -10.73 18.08 21.63
CA ARG A 125 -11.22 16.71 21.44
C ARG A 125 -10.32 15.72 22.15
N TYR A 126 -9.00 15.87 22.00
CA TYR A 126 -8.03 15.04 22.70
C TYR A 126 -8.07 15.22 24.21
N ARG A 127 -8.36 16.43 24.72
CA ARG A 127 -8.48 16.67 26.16
C ARG A 127 -9.69 15.94 26.76
N GLN A 128 -10.84 16.00 26.09
CA GLN A 128 -12.03 15.26 26.53
C GLN A 128 -11.79 13.75 26.59
N VAL A 129 -11.04 13.23 25.61
CA VAL A 129 -10.63 11.82 25.60
C VAL A 129 -9.66 11.52 26.74
N GLU A 130 -8.71 12.42 27.01
CA GLU A 130 -7.75 12.30 28.11
C GLU A 130 -8.42 12.30 29.48
N ASP A 131 -9.45 13.11 29.68
CA ASP A 131 -10.22 13.18 30.92
C ASP A 131 -10.92 11.85 31.26
N VAL A 132 -11.27 11.04 30.25
CA VAL A 132 -11.96 9.74 30.44
C VAL A 132 -11.02 8.53 30.31
N LEU A 133 -10.16 8.53 29.30
CA LEU A 133 -9.29 7.40 28.98
C LEU A 133 -7.93 7.46 29.70
N GLY A 134 -7.53 8.63 30.19
CA GLY A 134 -6.23 8.84 30.86
C GLY A 134 -5.07 8.44 29.96
N GLU A 135 -4.19 7.56 30.46
CA GLU A 135 -3.01 7.06 29.75
C GLU A 135 -3.36 6.33 28.43
N ARG A 136 -4.57 5.77 28.31
CA ARG A 136 -5.06 5.11 27.09
C ARG A 136 -5.27 6.06 25.92
N THR A 137 -5.27 7.37 26.15
CA THR A 137 -5.31 8.38 25.07
C THR A 137 -4.13 8.23 24.11
N SER A 138 -3.00 7.71 24.58
CA SER A 138 -1.84 7.38 23.74
C SER A 138 -2.18 6.45 22.56
N LEU A 139 -3.19 5.57 22.73
CA LEU A 139 -3.65 4.63 21.70
C LEU A 139 -4.42 5.29 20.55
N VAL A 140 -4.90 6.53 20.72
CA VAL A 140 -5.62 7.30 19.68
C VAL A 140 -4.83 8.51 19.18
N ARG A 141 -3.65 8.76 19.74
CA ARG A 141 -2.70 9.77 19.24
C ARG A 141 -1.74 9.22 18.18
N THR A 142 -1.86 7.93 17.88
CA THR A 142 -1.05 7.24 16.89
C THR A 142 -1.93 6.38 16.00
N GLY A 143 -1.55 6.24 14.74
CA GLY A 143 -2.28 5.43 13.75
C GLY A 143 -3.25 6.24 12.89
N ASP A 144 -4.22 5.54 12.34
CA ASP A 144 -5.19 6.09 11.40
C ASP A 144 -6.32 6.86 12.10
N PRO A 145 -6.96 7.82 11.40
CA PRO A 145 -8.11 8.56 11.90
C PRO A 145 -9.20 7.62 12.41
N CYS A 146 -9.78 7.96 13.55
CA CYS A 146 -10.69 7.05 14.24
C CYS A 146 -11.82 7.79 14.96
N LEU A 147 -12.90 7.07 15.15
CA LEU A 147 -14.02 7.47 15.97
C LEU A 147 -13.90 6.81 17.34
N VAL A 148 -13.96 7.59 18.40
CA VAL A 148 -13.92 7.13 19.78
C VAL A 148 -15.30 7.31 20.40
N CYS A 149 -15.82 6.23 20.97
CA CYS A 149 -17.08 6.23 21.70
C CYS A 149 -16.81 5.85 23.16
N PHE A 150 -17.15 6.74 24.08
CA PHE A 150 -17.03 6.48 25.51
C PHE A 150 -18.20 7.05 26.32
N ASP A 151 -18.59 6.38 27.40
CA ASP A 151 -19.59 6.90 28.34
C ASP A 151 -18.96 7.49 29.59
N ASP A 152 -19.75 8.32 30.29
CA ASP A 152 -19.39 8.98 31.54
C ASP A 152 -19.16 8.00 32.70
N ALA A 153 -19.79 6.82 32.65
CA ALA A 153 -19.64 5.76 33.65
C ALA A 153 -18.51 4.75 33.32
N GLY A 154 -17.86 4.87 32.17
CA GLY A 154 -16.76 4.01 31.73
C GLY A 154 -17.16 2.54 31.45
N LEU A 155 -18.43 2.28 31.16
CA LEU A 155 -18.95 0.96 30.79
C LEU A 155 -18.60 0.59 29.34
N VAL A 156 -18.52 1.57 28.47
CA VAL A 156 -18.21 1.48 27.05
C VAL A 156 -17.07 2.44 26.76
N SER A 157 -15.99 1.89 26.23
CA SER A 157 -14.88 2.66 25.68
C SER A 157 -14.36 1.90 24.48
N VAL A 158 -14.59 2.43 23.29
CA VAL A 158 -14.18 1.80 22.03
C VAL A 158 -13.64 2.81 21.03
N ARG A 159 -12.70 2.36 20.21
CA ARG A 159 -12.17 3.02 19.02
C ARG A 159 -12.66 2.26 17.79
N LEU A 160 -13.12 2.98 16.78
CA LEU A 160 -13.52 2.46 15.48
C LEU A 160 -12.75 3.20 14.39
N GLU A 161 -12.23 2.49 13.40
CA GLU A 161 -11.63 3.10 12.20
C GLU A 161 -12.65 3.07 11.05
N PRO A 162 -13.40 4.15 10.79
CA PRO A 162 -14.42 4.17 9.76
C PRO A 162 -13.80 4.17 8.35
N PRO A 163 -14.27 3.31 7.42
CA PRO A 163 -13.92 3.35 6.01
C PRO A 163 -14.13 4.70 5.33
N VAL A 164 -15.16 5.45 5.74
CA VAL A 164 -15.47 6.78 5.23
C VAL A 164 -15.45 7.75 6.39
N ARG A 165 -14.57 8.76 6.33
CA ARG A 165 -14.44 9.73 7.41
C ARG A 165 -15.73 10.55 7.57
N PRO A 166 -16.17 10.80 8.82
CA PRO A 166 -17.20 11.80 9.08
C PRO A 166 -16.81 13.18 8.54
N GLU A 167 -17.80 14.06 8.38
CA GLU A 167 -17.52 15.44 7.98
C GLU A 167 -16.57 16.12 8.98
N ARG A 168 -15.70 16.98 8.45
CA ARG A 168 -14.55 17.54 9.18
C ARG A 168 -14.97 18.33 10.43
N ASP A 169 -16.16 18.91 10.39
CA ASP A 169 -16.70 19.77 11.43
C ASP A 169 -17.52 19.00 12.47
N LEU A 170 -17.50 17.65 12.45
CA LEU A 170 -18.14 16.84 13.48
C LEU A 170 -17.47 17.11 14.83
N GLU A 171 -18.11 17.94 15.65
CA GLU A 171 -17.67 18.22 17.01
C GLU A 171 -17.82 16.99 17.92
N ALA A 172 -17.03 16.94 18.99
CA ALA A 172 -17.24 15.97 20.04
C ALA A 172 -18.67 16.12 20.58
N THR A 173 -19.48 15.10 20.36
CA THR A 173 -20.92 15.18 20.61
C THR A 173 -21.25 14.37 21.86
N TRP A 174 -21.58 15.10 22.92
CA TRP A 174 -22.14 14.54 24.15
C TRP A 174 -23.66 14.46 24.03
N SER A 175 -24.20 13.27 24.22
CA SER A 175 -25.63 12.97 23.98
C SER A 175 -26.11 11.89 24.95
N ASP A 176 -27.37 11.47 24.80
CA ASP A 176 -27.95 10.36 25.55
C ASP A 176 -27.68 8.98 24.90
N ARG A 177 -26.88 8.97 23.83
CA ARG A 177 -26.51 7.81 23.01
C ARG A 177 -25.27 8.12 22.17
N PHE A 178 -24.62 7.08 21.63
CA PHE A 178 -23.58 7.27 20.62
C PHE A 178 -24.18 7.68 19.26
N GLU A 179 -23.57 8.66 18.61
CA GLU A 179 -24.02 9.20 17.32
C GLU A 179 -23.17 8.63 16.19
N LEU A 180 -23.67 7.56 15.56
CA LEU A 180 -22.99 6.84 14.48
C LEU A 180 -23.86 6.86 13.22
N GLU A 181 -23.30 7.30 12.10
CA GLU A 181 -23.96 7.15 10.80
C GLU A 181 -23.51 5.87 10.12
N ARG A 182 -24.48 5.10 9.60
CA ARG A 182 -24.18 3.82 8.94
C ARG A 182 -23.35 3.97 7.68
N GLU A 183 -23.48 5.08 6.97
CA GLU A 183 -22.73 5.32 5.73
C GLU A 183 -21.22 5.53 5.94
N TRP A 184 -20.79 5.78 7.18
CA TRP A 184 -19.36 5.82 7.53
C TRP A 184 -18.71 4.43 7.51
N PHE A 185 -19.52 3.39 7.70
CA PHE A 185 -19.07 2.02 7.99
C PHE A 185 -19.55 0.98 6.98
N LEU A 186 -20.71 1.20 6.36
CA LEU A 186 -21.40 0.22 5.53
C LEU A 186 -21.55 0.73 4.10
N PRO A 187 -21.39 -0.16 3.10
CA PRO A 187 -21.57 0.16 1.69
C PRO A 187 -23.05 0.42 1.38
N THR A 188 -23.49 1.66 1.54
CA THR A 188 -24.90 2.06 1.40
C THR A 188 -25.08 3.09 0.29
N GLY A 189 -26.24 3.04 -0.37
CA GLY A 189 -26.56 3.92 -1.50
C GLY A 189 -25.73 3.59 -2.74
N THR A 190 -25.70 4.56 -3.67
CA THR A 190 -24.95 4.45 -4.93
C THR A 190 -23.59 5.11 -4.80
N TYR A 191 -22.53 4.39 -5.16
CA TYR A 191 -21.17 4.90 -5.13
C TYR A 191 -20.28 4.16 -6.14
N THR A 192 -19.13 4.76 -6.43
CA THR A 192 -18.11 4.16 -7.28
C THR A 192 -16.86 3.89 -6.47
N LEU A 193 -16.26 2.71 -6.65
CA LEU A 193 -14.99 2.36 -6.04
C LEU A 193 -13.98 2.00 -7.14
N ALA A 194 -12.85 2.69 -7.13
CA ALA A 194 -11.76 2.50 -8.08
C ALA A 194 -10.51 1.98 -7.38
N LEU A 195 -10.03 0.80 -7.79
CA LEU A 195 -8.73 0.24 -7.46
C LEU A 195 -7.69 0.75 -8.46
N VAL A 196 -6.67 1.44 -7.97
CA VAL A 196 -5.57 1.96 -8.79
C VAL A 196 -4.22 1.57 -8.20
N ARG A 197 -3.41 0.93 -9.04
CA ARG A 197 -2.01 0.56 -8.76
C ARG A 197 -1.16 0.98 -9.94
N ALA A 198 0.15 0.83 -9.82
CA ALA A 198 1.07 1.16 -10.90
C ALA A 198 0.80 0.34 -12.19
N ASP A 199 0.26 -0.87 -12.06
CA ASP A 199 0.08 -1.86 -13.13
C ASP A 199 -1.38 -2.29 -13.33
N LEU A 200 -2.31 -1.80 -12.49
CA LEU A 200 -3.66 -2.33 -12.39
C LEU A 200 -4.67 -1.23 -12.16
N PHE A 201 -5.72 -1.23 -12.98
CA PHE A 201 -6.89 -0.39 -12.79
C PHE A 201 -8.15 -1.24 -12.81
N ALA A 202 -9.03 -1.02 -11.84
CA ALA A 202 -10.37 -1.56 -11.87
C ALA A 202 -11.33 -0.59 -11.20
N ILE A 203 -12.52 -0.44 -11.75
CA ILE A 203 -13.57 0.42 -11.20
C ILE A 203 -14.89 -0.33 -11.26
N GLY A 204 -15.70 -0.14 -10.22
CA GLY A 204 -17.05 -0.66 -10.17
C GLY A 204 -18.03 0.36 -9.62
N VAL A 205 -19.24 0.35 -10.17
CA VAL A 205 -20.38 1.06 -9.60
C VAL A 205 -21.13 0.10 -8.70
N TYR A 206 -21.48 0.56 -7.51
CA TYR A 206 -22.12 -0.22 -6.46
C TYR A 206 -23.44 0.43 -6.05
N GLU A 207 -24.44 -0.40 -5.80
CA GLU A 207 -25.71 -0.05 -5.18
C GLU A 207 -25.89 -0.93 -3.94
N ASP A 208 -25.93 -0.32 -2.76
CA ASP A 208 -26.07 -1.02 -1.46
C ASP A 208 -25.10 -2.21 -1.29
N GLY A 209 -23.87 -2.02 -1.78
CA GLY A 209 -22.78 -2.99 -1.71
C GLY A 209 -22.77 -4.03 -2.84
N GLU A 210 -23.78 -4.07 -3.70
CA GLU A 210 -23.81 -4.92 -4.89
C GLU A 210 -23.21 -4.21 -6.10
N ARG A 211 -22.26 -4.84 -6.79
CA ARG A 211 -21.63 -4.26 -7.99
C ARG A 211 -22.57 -4.39 -9.19
N VAL A 212 -23.00 -3.26 -9.73
CA VAL A 212 -23.92 -3.17 -10.88
C VAL A 212 -23.21 -2.87 -12.20
N ASP A 213 -22.04 -2.24 -12.16
CA ASP A 213 -21.21 -1.97 -13.34
C ASP A 213 -19.72 -2.18 -13.04
N TYR A 214 -18.93 -2.42 -14.08
CA TYR A 214 -17.52 -2.78 -13.96
C TYR A 214 -16.70 -2.44 -15.21
N LYS A 215 -15.52 -1.87 -14.99
CA LYS A 215 -14.46 -1.73 -15.99
C LYS A 215 -13.10 -1.99 -15.35
N GLY A 216 -12.20 -2.68 -16.05
CA GLY A 216 -10.85 -2.90 -15.53
C GLY A 216 -9.87 -3.29 -16.62
N PHE A 217 -8.60 -2.99 -16.39
CA PHE A 217 -7.50 -3.30 -17.29
C PHE A 217 -6.17 -3.36 -16.53
N GLU A 218 -5.23 -4.08 -17.12
CA GLU A 218 -3.84 -4.14 -16.68
C GLU A 218 -2.97 -3.27 -17.60
N SER A 219 -1.80 -2.87 -17.10
CA SER A 219 -0.73 -2.27 -17.88
C SER A 219 0.54 -3.10 -17.74
N ASP A 220 1.32 -3.19 -18.82
CA ASP A 220 2.62 -3.88 -18.86
C ASP A 220 3.74 -3.08 -18.16
N VAL A 221 3.44 -2.47 -17.01
CA VAL A 221 4.44 -1.80 -16.17
C VAL A 221 5.36 -2.87 -15.60
N LYS A 222 6.61 -2.88 -16.03
CA LYS A 222 7.53 -3.94 -15.62
C LYS A 222 7.81 -3.84 -14.11
N GLY A 223 7.67 -4.97 -13.42
CA GLY A 223 8.08 -5.11 -12.01
C GLY A 223 9.56 -4.81 -11.80
N SER A 224 9.93 -4.43 -10.57
CA SER A 224 11.31 -4.08 -10.20
C SER A 224 12.25 -5.26 -10.48
N HIS A 225 13.12 -5.10 -11.49
CA HIS A 225 14.17 -6.09 -11.76
C HIS A 225 15.31 -5.92 -10.74
N SER A 226 15.52 -6.93 -9.91
CA SER A 226 16.61 -7.01 -8.92
C SER A 226 18.03 -7.08 -9.52
N LYS A 227 18.20 -6.91 -10.84
CA LYS A 227 19.51 -6.96 -11.50
C LYS A 227 20.14 -5.58 -11.55
N GLY A 228 20.86 -5.24 -10.48
CA GLY A 228 21.66 -4.02 -10.36
C GLY A 228 22.72 -3.93 -11.46
N GLY A 229 22.80 -2.78 -12.12
CA GLY A 229 23.78 -2.47 -13.16
C GLY A 229 23.40 -1.20 -13.92
N PHE A 230 24.32 -0.67 -14.72
CA PHE A 230 24.24 0.60 -15.48
C PHE A 230 22.95 0.83 -16.32
N SER A 231 22.11 -0.20 -16.47
CA SER A 231 20.79 -0.13 -17.07
C SER A 231 19.67 0.30 -16.12
N GLN A 232 19.90 0.38 -14.80
CA GLN A 232 18.88 0.66 -13.79
C GLN A 232 18.19 2.01 -14.01
N ALA A 233 18.96 3.10 -14.17
CA ALA A 233 18.38 4.43 -14.41
C ALA A 233 17.56 4.53 -15.72
N ARG A 234 17.88 3.71 -16.73
CA ARG A 234 17.09 3.63 -17.96
C ARG A 234 15.81 2.82 -17.75
N PHE A 235 15.88 1.76 -16.94
CA PHE A 235 14.70 0.96 -16.58
C PHE A 235 13.73 1.73 -15.69
N GLU A 236 14.23 2.48 -14.71
CA GLU A 236 13.42 3.34 -13.84
C GLU A 236 12.69 4.38 -14.69
N ARG A 237 13.38 5.12 -15.59
CA ARG A 237 12.69 6.06 -16.50
C ARG A 237 11.62 5.42 -17.37
N ILE A 238 11.92 4.29 -18.01
CA ILE A 238 10.93 3.60 -18.84
C ILE A 238 9.73 3.17 -17.99
N ARG A 239 9.98 2.74 -16.75
CA ARG A 239 8.92 2.33 -15.84
C ARG A 239 8.07 3.52 -15.39
N ASP A 240 8.69 4.65 -15.09
CA ASP A 240 8.00 5.88 -14.72
C ASP A 240 7.14 6.37 -15.89
N ASP A 241 7.69 6.43 -17.11
CA ASP A 241 6.91 6.76 -18.33
C ASP A 241 5.72 5.80 -18.52
N GLN A 242 5.89 4.50 -18.23
CA GLN A 242 4.82 3.50 -18.30
C GLN A 242 3.74 3.69 -17.21
N ILE A 243 4.12 4.16 -16.03
CA ILE A 243 3.20 4.49 -14.95
C ILE A 243 2.39 5.72 -15.34
N ASP A 244 3.03 6.77 -15.85
CA ASP A 244 2.35 7.99 -16.30
C ASP A 244 1.31 7.68 -17.39
N ASP A 245 1.68 6.88 -18.40
CA ASP A 245 0.75 6.39 -19.42
C ASP A 245 -0.43 5.59 -18.83
N HIS A 246 -0.18 4.80 -17.77
CA HIS A 246 -1.22 4.07 -17.06
C HIS A 246 -2.15 5.03 -16.32
N LEU A 247 -1.62 6.02 -15.61
CA LEU A 247 -2.42 7.01 -14.86
C LEU A 247 -3.27 7.86 -15.80
N GLU A 248 -2.76 8.27 -16.96
CA GLU A 248 -3.58 8.97 -17.97
C GLU A 248 -4.75 8.09 -18.47
N ARG A 249 -4.55 6.77 -18.60
CA ARG A 249 -5.64 5.84 -18.90
C ARG A 249 -6.62 5.72 -17.73
N CYS A 250 -6.15 5.72 -16.49
CA CYS A 250 -6.99 5.72 -15.29
C CYS A 250 -7.86 6.98 -15.22
N HIS A 251 -7.28 8.16 -15.46
CA HIS A 251 -8.01 9.43 -15.53
C HIS A 251 -9.15 9.40 -16.54
N ARG A 252 -8.86 8.96 -17.77
CA ARG A 252 -9.88 8.83 -18.80
C ARG A 252 -10.96 7.84 -18.43
N ALA A 253 -10.60 6.72 -17.81
CA ALA A 253 -11.56 5.73 -17.37
C ALA A 253 -12.44 6.25 -16.22
N LEU A 254 -11.88 7.00 -15.27
CA LEU A 254 -12.62 7.63 -14.18
C LEU A 254 -13.61 8.68 -14.70
N ALA A 255 -13.20 9.50 -15.67
CA ALA A 255 -14.05 10.52 -16.28
C ALA A 255 -15.28 9.96 -17.03
N GLU A 256 -15.31 8.66 -17.34
CA GLU A 256 -16.50 8.02 -17.91
C GLU A 256 -17.59 7.74 -16.85
N PHE A 257 -17.25 7.76 -15.56
CA PHE A 257 -18.18 7.52 -14.46
C PHE A 257 -18.55 8.84 -13.80
N ASP A 258 -19.77 9.30 -14.04
CA ASP A 258 -20.36 10.46 -13.37
C ASP A 258 -21.00 10.01 -12.05
N THR A 259 -20.30 10.26 -10.94
CA THR A 259 -20.71 9.76 -9.61
C THR A 259 -20.30 10.73 -8.52
N ASP A 260 -21.28 11.18 -7.73
CA ASP A 260 -21.07 12.09 -6.61
C ASP A 260 -20.20 11.49 -5.49
N ARG A 261 -20.18 10.15 -5.37
CA ARG A 261 -19.43 9.41 -4.34
C ARG A 261 -18.38 8.50 -5.00
N LEU A 262 -17.14 8.97 -5.05
CA LEU A 262 -15.97 8.19 -5.51
C LEU A 262 -15.08 7.80 -4.33
N TYR A 263 -14.82 6.50 -4.19
CA TYR A 263 -13.81 5.97 -3.26
C TYR A 263 -12.61 5.46 -4.05
N LEU A 264 -11.42 5.96 -3.72
CA LEU A 264 -10.19 5.63 -4.42
C LEU A 264 -9.31 4.74 -3.55
N VAL A 265 -9.00 3.52 -4.01
CA VAL A 265 -8.22 2.55 -3.22
C VAL A 265 -7.06 2.00 -4.02
N GLY A 266 -5.99 1.59 -3.35
CA GLY A 266 -4.85 0.93 -4.01
C GLY A 266 -3.50 1.32 -3.44
N GLN A 267 -2.52 1.57 -4.30
CA GLN A 267 -1.16 1.88 -3.84
C GLN A 267 -1.03 3.35 -3.46
N ARG A 268 -0.74 3.65 -2.17
CA ARG A 268 -0.72 5.02 -1.61
C ARG A 268 -0.06 6.08 -2.50
N GLY A 269 1.21 5.88 -2.88
CA GLY A 269 1.91 6.86 -3.72
C GLY A 269 1.32 7.03 -5.12
N VAL A 270 0.67 5.99 -5.67
CA VAL A 270 -0.02 6.07 -6.97
C VAL A 270 -1.35 6.83 -6.82
N LEU A 271 -2.05 6.64 -5.70
CA LEU A 271 -3.28 7.38 -5.42
C LEU A 271 -3.02 8.87 -5.24
N GLU A 272 -1.94 9.22 -4.54
CA GLU A 272 -1.51 10.61 -4.34
C GLU A 272 -1.24 11.29 -5.69
N THR A 273 -0.42 10.68 -6.55
CA THR A 273 -0.15 11.20 -7.90
C THR A 273 -1.44 11.34 -8.72
N LEU A 274 -2.29 10.31 -8.75
CA LEU A 274 -3.54 10.35 -9.50
C LEU A 274 -4.50 11.43 -8.96
N ALA A 275 -4.56 11.64 -7.65
CA ALA A 275 -5.42 12.68 -7.08
C ALA A 275 -4.89 14.10 -7.35
N GLU A 276 -3.56 14.28 -7.36
CA GLU A 276 -2.92 15.56 -7.67
C GLU A 276 -3.07 15.96 -9.15
N GLU A 277 -3.03 14.99 -10.06
CA GLU A 277 -3.11 15.22 -11.51
C GLU A 277 -4.57 15.25 -12.04
N GLY A 278 -5.53 14.78 -11.24
CA GLY A 278 -6.93 14.65 -11.63
C GLY A 278 -7.79 15.88 -11.39
N GLU A 279 -8.82 16.05 -12.23
CA GLU A 279 -9.93 16.99 -12.00
C GLU A 279 -11.07 16.34 -11.20
N PHE A 280 -10.75 15.49 -10.21
CA PHE A 280 -11.74 14.84 -9.35
C PHE A 280 -11.29 14.87 -7.89
N GLU A 281 -12.26 14.93 -6.99
CA GLU A 281 -12.01 14.89 -5.54
C GLU A 281 -12.65 13.61 -4.99
N PRO A 282 -11.86 12.58 -4.62
CA PRO A 282 -12.43 11.38 -4.04
C PRO A 282 -13.03 11.70 -2.66
N LYS A 283 -14.17 11.08 -2.35
CA LYS A 283 -14.81 11.20 -1.03
C LYS A 283 -13.93 10.64 0.07
N GLU A 284 -13.21 9.54 -0.22
CA GLU A 284 -12.19 8.97 0.66
C GLU A 284 -11.16 8.20 -0.16
N SER A 285 -9.95 8.09 0.37
CA SER A 285 -8.88 7.28 -0.23
C SER A 285 -8.24 6.34 0.78
N ALA A 286 -7.97 5.09 0.39
CA ALA A 286 -7.33 4.12 1.28
C ALA A 286 -6.29 3.24 0.56
N ALA A 287 -5.23 2.89 1.27
CA ALA A 287 -4.24 1.94 0.76
C ALA A 287 -4.77 0.50 0.86
N VAL A 288 -4.70 -0.27 -0.21
CA VAL A 288 -5.04 -1.71 -0.21
C VAL A 288 -4.04 -2.53 -1.03
N ASP A 289 -3.79 -3.76 -0.59
CA ASP A 289 -2.84 -4.70 -1.20
C ASP A 289 -3.48 -5.67 -2.21
N ALA A 290 -4.67 -5.33 -2.72
CA ALA A 290 -5.36 -6.13 -3.72
C ALA A 290 -4.52 -6.26 -5.00
N THR A 291 -4.30 -7.48 -5.49
CA THR A 291 -3.46 -7.80 -6.65
C THR A 291 -4.08 -8.93 -7.49
N GLY A 292 -3.50 -9.18 -8.66
CA GLY A 292 -4.00 -10.18 -9.62
C GLY A 292 -4.98 -9.57 -10.61
N ASP A 293 -5.82 -10.43 -11.21
CA ASP A 293 -6.75 -10.03 -12.26
C ASP A 293 -7.65 -8.85 -11.79
N PRO A 294 -7.97 -7.86 -12.66
CA PRO A 294 -8.65 -6.64 -12.25
C PRO A 294 -10.00 -6.85 -11.56
N LYS A 295 -10.77 -7.85 -11.97
CA LYS A 295 -12.10 -8.11 -11.41
C LYS A 295 -12.05 -8.72 -9.99
N PRO A 296 -11.31 -9.82 -9.75
CA PRO A 296 -11.05 -10.32 -8.40
C PRO A 296 -10.34 -9.32 -7.49
N ALA A 297 -9.35 -8.59 -8.02
CA ALA A 297 -8.63 -7.58 -7.23
C ALA A 297 -9.58 -6.47 -6.75
N LEU A 298 -10.51 -6.01 -7.60
CA LEU A 298 -11.53 -5.04 -7.19
C LEU A 298 -12.45 -5.59 -6.09
N GLU A 299 -12.80 -6.87 -6.13
CA GLU A 299 -13.63 -7.51 -5.09
C GLU A 299 -12.88 -7.57 -3.74
N ASP A 300 -11.59 -7.91 -3.77
CA ASP A 300 -10.76 -7.90 -2.57
C ASP A 300 -10.51 -6.49 -2.03
N ALA A 301 -10.31 -5.52 -2.91
CA ALA A 301 -10.16 -4.11 -2.57
C ALA A 301 -11.44 -3.56 -1.91
N HIS A 302 -12.62 -3.83 -2.50
CA HIS A 302 -13.91 -3.44 -1.92
C HIS A 302 -14.12 -4.05 -0.53
N ARG A 303 -13.84 -5.35 -0.39
CA ARG A 303 -13.92 -6.04 0.90
C ARG A 303 -12.96 -5.45 1.94
N SER A 304 -11.74 -5.10 1.54
CA SER A 304 -10.73 -4.53 2.42
C SER A 304 -11.08 -3.09 2.84
N PHE A 305 -11.60 -2.29 1.91
CA PHE A 305 -12.06 -0.93 2.17
C PHE A 305 -13.21 -0.89 3.19
N TRP A 306 -14.23 -1.73 3.01
CA TRP A 306 -15.37 -1.81 3.93
C TRP A 306 -15.11 -2.68 5.18
N THR A 307 -13.86 -2.70 5.65
CA THR A 307 -13.48 -3.35 6.92
C THR A 307 -13.15 -2.28 7.95
N THR A 308 -13.78 -2.37 9.11
CA THR A 308 -13.57 -1.45 10.24
C THR A 308 -12.73 -2.13 11.30
N GLU A 309 -11.70 -1.46 11.80
CA GLU A 309 -10.97 -1.93 12.98
C GLU A 309 -11.64 -1.43 14.26
N LEU A 310 -11.97 -2.36 15.15
CA LEU A 310 -12.47 -2.10 16.49
C LEU A 310 -11.33 -2.29 17.50
N GLY A 311 -11.05 -1.27 18.29
CA GLY A 311 -10.25 -1.34 19.50
C GLY A 311 -11.12 -1.17 20.73
N VAL A 312 -11.01 -2.06 21.71
CA VAL A 312 -11.64 -1.90 23.04
C VAL A 312 -10.54 -1.53 24.02
N PHE A 313 -10.74 -0.44 24.74
CA PHE A 313 -9.81 0.11 25.72
C PHE A 313 -9.72 -0.73 27.01
#